data_AF-A0A2N8NQ04-F1
#
_entry.id   AF-A0A2N8NQ04-F1
#
_cell.length_a   1.000
_cell.length_b   1.000
_cell.length_c   1.000
_cell.angle_alpha   90.00
_cell.angle_beta   90.00
_cell.angle_gamma   90.00
#
_symmetry.space_group_name_H-M   'P 1'
#
loop_
_entity.id
_entity.type
_entity.pdbx_description
1 polymer ?
#
loop_
_entity_poly.entity_id
_entity_poly.type
_entity_poly.pdbx_seq_one_letter_code
_entity_poly.pdbx_strand_id
1 'polypeptide(L)'
;MRRTTLGRLSLSAILAFVVALLGLAGPASAADTPPMTITVDKQSATPGSTVTIKLTFTNDQTTNSQFVYQSIQPTYTTTSDPGLKYAFDACTGDTTSCTVATKQSGAVSYKVPVLPGASRTVTLTYKVGADSACGPSRRIEFYTYLYYEYQGGQLNKSGLFPVGGTDITCATPGTPAAAH
;
A
#
# COMPACT_ATOMS: atom_id res chain seq x y z
N MET A 1 -45.06 -57.59 -20.59
CA MET A 1 -44.59 -56.31 -21.18
C MET A 1 -44.96 -55.17 -20.24
N ARG A 2 -44.00 -54.55 -19.55
CA ARG A 2 -44.23 -53.36 -18.71
C ARG A 2 -43.05 -52.39 -18.89
N ARG A 3 -43.41 -51.14 -19.18
CA ARG A 3 -42.59 -50.06 -19.75
C ARG A 3 -41.30 -49.74 -18.97
N THR A 4 -40.16 -49.79 -19.66
CA THR A 4 -38.86 -49.25 -19.24
C THR A 4 -38.57 -47.92 -19.97
N THR A 5 -39.42 -46.91 -19.79
CA THR A 5 -39.25 -45.58 -20.42
C THR A 5 -38.92 -44.45 -19.44
N LEU A 6 -38.76 -44.73 -18.14
CA LEU A 6 -38.43 -43.72 -17.13
C LEU A 6 -36.93 -43.45 -16.95
N GLY A 7 -36.04 -44.36 -17.39
CA GLY A 7 -34.59 -44.24 -17.19
C GLY A 7 -33.85 -43.33 -18.17
N ARG A 8 -34.48 -42.94 -19.30
CA ARG A 8 -33.80 -42.13 -20.35
C ARG A 8 -34.02 -40.62 -20.22
N LEU A 9 -35.01 -40.18 -19.45
CA LEU A 9 -35.31 -38.76 -19.25
C LEU A 9 -34.45 -38.12 -18.14
N SER A 10 -34.00 -38.93 -17.17
CA SER A 10 -33.18 -38.45 -16.05
C SER A 10 -31.78 -38.03 -16.48
N LEU A 11 -31.17 -38.73 -17.44
CA LEU A 11 -29.80 -38.44 -17.88
C LEU A 11 -29.72 -37.12 -18.67
N SER A 12 -30.70 -36.86 -19.54
CA SER A 12 -30.78 -35.60 -20.31
C SER A 12 -31.05 -34.40 -19.41
N ALA A 13 -31.87 -34.56 -18.36
CA ALA A 13 -32.13 -33.49 -17.40
C ALA A 13 -30.87 -33.14 -16.59
N ILE A 14 -30.08 -34.14 -16.17
CA ILE A 14 -28.82 -33.92 -15.45
C ILE A 14 -27.80 -33.22 -16.36
N LEU A 15 -27.68 -33.64 -17.62
CA LEU A 15 -26.74 -33.03 -18.56
C LEU A 15 -27.10 -31.56 -18.86
N ALA A 16 -28.39 -31.27 -19.05
CA ALA A 16 -28.88 -29.90 -19.22
C ALA A 16 -28.64 -29.03 -17.98
N PHE A 17 -28.78 -29.61 -16.78
CA PHE A 17 -28.53 -28.91 -15.52
C PHE A 17 -27.04 -28.59 -15.33
N VAL A 18 -26.13 -29.50 -15.69
CA VAL A 18 -24.67 -29.28 -15.64
C VAL A 18 -24.23 -28.22 -16.64
N VAL A 19 -24.78 -28.22 -17.87
CA VAL A 19 -24.48 -27.19 -18.87
C VAL A 19 -25.02 -25.83 -18.43
N ALA A 20 -26.20 -25.77 -17.82
CA ALA A 20 -26.74 -24.53 -17.26
C ALA A 20 -25.89 -23.99 -16.09
N LEU A 21 -25.39 -24.87 -15.21
CA LEU A 21 -24.50 -24.49 -14.11
C LEU A 21 -23.14 -23.96 -14.59
N LEU A 22 -22.58 -24.56 -15.65
CA LEU A 22 -21.31 -24.10 -16.24
C LEU A 22 -21.48 -22.79 -17.04
N GLY A 23 -22.66 -22.54 -17.62
CA GLY A 23 -22.97 -21.31 -18.34
C GLY A 23 -23.24 -20.09 -17.45
N LEU A 24 -23.44 -20.29 -16.14
CA LEU A 24 -23.65 -19.23 -15.14
C LEU A 24 -22.36 -18.77 -14.46
N ALA A 25 -21.24 -19.48 -14.66
CA ALA A 25 -19.94 -19.04 -14.20
C ALA A 25 -19.46 -17.91 -15.13
N GLY A 26 -19.83 -16.67 -14.79
CA GLY A 26 -19.21 -15.48 -15.39
C GLY A 26 -17.69 -15.55 -15.23
N PRO A 27 -16.90 -14.95 -16.15
CA PRO A 27 -15.46 -14.90 -16.00
C PRO A 27 -15.14 -14.30 -14.64
N ALA A 28 -14.40 -15.04 -13.81
CA ALA A 28 -13.83 -14.50 -12.59
C ALA A 28 -12.92 -13.36 -13.01
N SER A 29 -13.40 -12.12 -12.89
CA SER A 29 -12.55 -10.96 -13.01
C SER A 29 -11.62 -11.01 -11.82
N ALA A 30 -10.37 -11.46 -12.04
CA ALA A 30 -9.32 -11.26 -11.06
C ALA A 30 -9.28 -9.76 -10.80
N ALA A 31 -9.53 -9.34 -9.56
CA ALA A 31 -9.37 -7.95 -9.19
C ALA A 31 -7.93 -7.54 -9.55
N ASP A 32 -7.78 -6.51 -10.37
CA ASP A 32 -6.46 -5.99 -10.73
C ASP A 32 -5.70 -5.73 -9.43
N THR A 33 -4.54 -6.38 -9.29
CA THR A 33 -3.68 -6.13 -8.13
C THR A 33 -3.24 -4.67 -8.20
N PRO A 34 -3.47 -3.86 -7.16
CA PRO A 34 -3.07 -2.47 -7.18
C PRO A 34 -1.57 -2.36 -7.50
N PRO A 35 -1.13 -1.39 -8.32
CA PRO A 35 0.28 -1.24 -8.69
C PRO A 35 1.18 -0.83 -7.51
N MET A 36 0.59 -0.71 -6.31
CA MET A 36 1.22 -0.21 -5.12
C MET A 36 0.94 -1.11 -3.92
N THR A 37 2.01 -1.56 -3.25
CA THR A 37 1.96 -2.19 -1.93
C THR A 37 2.68 -1.30 -0.93
N ILE A 38 2.03 -1.00 0.19
CA ILE A 38 2.57 -0.11 1.23
C ILE A 38 2.61 -0.88 2.55
N THR A 39 3.73 -0.79 3.26
CA THR A 39 3.85 -1.33 4.61
C THR A 39 4.46 -0.32 5.55
N VAL A 40 3.99 -0.34 6.80
CA VAL A 40 4.53 0.45 7.90
C VAL A 40 4.99 -0.54 8.97
N ASP A 41 6.21 -0.38 9.48
CA ASP A 41 6.83 -1.35 10.38
C ASP A 41 6.15 -1.43 11.75
N LYS A 42 5.43 -0.38 12.16
CA LYS A 42 4.65 -0.34 13.40
C LYS A 42 3.41 0.55 13.30
N GLN A 43 2.34 0.10 13.96
CA GLN A 43 1.09 0.86 14.07
C GLN A 43 1.09 1.87 15.22
N SER A 44 2.02 1.75 16.18
CA SER A 44 2.21 2.73 17.25
C SER A 44 3.68 3.02 17.51
N ALA A 45 3.98 4.25 17.90
CA ALA A 45 5.30 4.74 18.26
C ALA A 45 5.22 5.71 19.45
N THR A 46 6.32 5.91 20.16
CA THR A 46 6.44 6.94 21.20
C THR A 46 7.27 8.13 20.69
N PRO A 47 7.15 9.32 21.30
CA PRO A 47 8.06 10.44 21.03
C PRO A 47 9.54 10.01 21.09
N GLY A 48 10.31 10.41 20.08
CA GLY A 48 11.72 10.03 19.92
C GLY A 48 11.96 8.73 19.13
N SER A 49 10.92 7.93 18.88
CA SER A 49 11.01 6.70 18.08
C SER A 49 11.13 6.99 16.58
N THR A 50 11.55 5.97 15.85
CA THR A 50 11.59 5.96 14.38
C THR A 50 10.54 5.01 13.83
N VAL A 51 9.94 5.36 12.68
CA VAL A 51 8.96 4.57 11.94
C VAL A 51 9.44 4.43 10.50
N THR A 52 9.26 3.24 9.94
CA THR A 52 9.73 2.89 8.59
C THR A 52 8.54 2.55 7.70
N ILE A 53 8.48 3.19 6.53
CA ILE A 53 7.46 2.99 5.50
C ILE A 53 8.16 2.38 4.29
N LYS A 54 7.67 1.25 3.77
CA LYS A 54 8.09 0.71 2.48
C LYS A 54 7.02 0.95 1.44
N LEU A 55 7.44 1.51 0.32
CA LEU A 55 6.66 1.75 -0.87
C LEU A 55 7.17 0.79 -1.95
N THR A 56 6.36 -0.19 -2.33
CA THR A 56 6.67 -1.12 -3.43
C THR A 56 5.74 -0.84 -4.61
N PHE A 57 6.33 -0.35 -5.70
CA PHE A 57 5.66 -0.26 -7.00
C PHE A 57 5.83 -1.59 -7.74
N THR A 58 4.75 -2.10 -8.34
CA THR A 58 4.76 -3.24 -9.25
C THR A 58 4.18 -2.80 -10.59
N ASN A 59 4.92 -3.01 -11.68
CA ASN A 59 4.43 -2.68 -13.01
C ASN A 59 3.32 -3.66 -13.42
N ASP A 60 2.08 -3.20 -13.34
CA ASP A 60 0.85 -3.91 -13.73
C ASP A 60 0.56 -3.84 -15.24
N GLN A 61 1.45 -3.28 -16.04
CA GLN A 61 1.30 -3.13 -17.49
C GLN A 61 1.99 -4.25 -18.26
N THR A 62 1.55 -4.48 -19.49
CA THR A 62 2.16 -5.42 -20.43
C THR A 62 3.43 -4.86 -21.12
N THR A 63 3.79 -3.60 -20.87
CA THR A 63 5.00 -2.94 -21.37
C THR A 63 5.81 -2.35 -20.23
N ASN A 64 7.09 -2.06 -20.48
CA ASN A 64 7.96 -1.46 -19.47
C ASN A 64 7.43 -0.10 -19.01
N SER A 65 7.43 0.13 -17.69
CA SER A 65 7.32 1.49 -17.16
C SER A 65 8.63 2.22 -17.39
N GLN A 66 8.58 3.37 -18.04
CA GLN A 66 9.76 4.19 -18.39
C GLN A 66 9.92 5.41 -17.48
N PHE A 67 8.88 5.76 -16.74
CA PHE A 67 8.92 6.76 -15.69
C PHE A 67 8.02 6.30 -14.54
N VAL A 68 8.49 6.48 -13.31
CA VAL A 68 7.71 6.17 -12.09
C VAL A 68 8.07 7.20 -11.04
N TYR A 69 7.10 8.04 -10.70
CA TYR A 69 7.19 9.06 -9.65
C TYR A 69 6.22 8.75 -8.53
N GLN A 70 6.66 8.98 -7.31
CA GLN A 70 5.83 8.83 -6.14
C GLN A 70 6.11 9.93 -5.12
N SER A 71 5.06 10.50 -4.53
CA SER A 71 5.19 11.43 -3.41
C SER A 71 4.45 10.93 -2.19
N ILE A 72 4.98 11.18 -0.99
CA ILE A 72 4.32 10.91 0.27
C ILE A 72 4.05 12.23 1.00
N GLN A 73 2.82 12.42 1.44
CA GLN A 73 2.33 13.66 2.02
C GLN A 73 1.55 13.37 3.29
N PRO A 74 1.61 14.25 4.31
CA PRO A 74 0.75 14.12 5.48
C PRO A 74 -0.70 14.36 5.11
N THR A 75 -1.61 13.73 5.85
CA THR A 75 -3.03 14.08 5.79
C THR A 75 -3.27 15.49 6.35
N TYR A 76 -4.45 16.05 6.07
CA TYR A 76 -4.88 17.32 6.66
C TYR A 76 -4.92 17.26 8.19
N THR A 77 -5.43 16.17 8.76
CA THR A 77 -5.47 15.95 10.21
C THR A 77 -4.07 15.99 10.83
N THR A 78 -3.11 15.30 10.22
CA THR A 78 -1.71 15.33 10.67
C THR A 78 -1.11 16.73 10.58
N THR A 79 -1.36 17.42 9.47
CA THR A 79 -0.83 18.78 9.23
C THR A 79 -1.45 19.81 10.17
N SER A 80 -2.72 19.65 10.52
CA SER A 80 -3.47 20.62 11.33
C SER A 80 -3.29 20.43 12.83
N ASP A 81 -2.60 19.37 13.27
CA ASP A 81 -2.29 19.15 14.67
C ASP A 81 -0.90 19.74 15.01
N PRO A 82 -0.81 20.93 15.62
CA PRO A 82 0.46 21.57 15.93
C PRO A 82 1.26 20.83 17.02
N GLY A 83 0.64 19.87 17.71
CA GLY A 83 1.30 19.04 18.71
C GLY A 83 2.12 17.91 18.08
N LEU A 84 1.78 17.45 16.88
CA LEU A 84 2.49 16.35 16.22
C LEU A 84 3.78 16.85 15.59
N LYS A 85 4.90 16.28 16.01
CA LYS A 85 6.22 16.59 15.48
C LYS A 85 6.83 15.33 14.93
N TYR A 86 7.26 15.39 13.68
CA TYR A 86 8.02 14.34 13.04
C TYR A 86 8.93 14.95 11.98
N ALA A 87 9.84 14.14 11.44
CA ALA A 87 10.71 14.50 10.34
C ALA A 87 11.16 13.24 9.59
N PHE A 88 11.04 13.22 8.28
CA PHE A 88 11.68 12.22 7.42
C PHE A 88 13.19 12.39 7.44
N ASP A 89 13.92 11.33 7.79
CA ASP A 89 15.38 11.37 7.86
C ASP A 89 15.99 11.21 6.47
N ALA A 90 15.67 10.09 5.84
CA ALA A 90 16.19 9.67 4.55
C ALA A 90 15.18 8.77 3.83
N CYS A 91 15.44 8.55 2.55
CA CYS A 91 14.80 7.51 1.79
C CYS A 91 15.79 6.81 0.86
N THR A 92 15.68 5.49 0.77
CA THR A 92 16.67 4.59 0.19
C THR A 92 16.00 3.47 -0.61
N GLY A 93 16.76 2.73 -1.41
CA GLY A 93 16.27 1.57 -2.17
C GLY A 93 16.38 1.75 -3.68
N ASP A 94 15.38 1.25 -4.41
CA ASP A 94 15.36 1.18 -5.87
C ASP A 94 14.96 2.51 -6.54
N THR A 95 15.74 3.56 -6.27
CA THR A 95 15.44 4.94 -6.69
C THR A 95 16.60 5.59 -7.43
N THR A 96 16.30 6.49 -8.36
CA THR A 96 17.26 7.41 -9.01
C THR A 96 17.36 8.73 -8.25
N SER A 97 16.28 9.18 -7.64
CA SER A 97 16.25 10.36 -6.79
C SER A 97 15.23 10.19 -5.68
N CYS A 98 15.63 10.55 -4.47
CA CYS A 98 14.80 10.44 -3.30
C CYS A 98 15.01 11.66 -2.41
N THR A 99 13.96 12.44 -2.21
CA THR A 99 14.04 13.77 -1.58
C THR A 99 13.02 13.91 -0.46
N VAL A 100 13.44 14.51 0.64
CA VAL A 100 12.61 14.80 1.83
C VAL A 100 12.90 16.24 2.30
N ALA A 101 12.86 17.18 1.36
CA ALA A 101 13.42 18.53 1.54
C ALA A 101 12.76 19.31 2.70
N THR A 102 11.44 19.19 2.86
CA THR A 102 10.68 19.85 3.93
C THR A 102 10.68 19.06 5.23
N LYS A 103 11.24 17.85 5.24
CA LYS A 103 11.15 16.85 6.31
C LYS A 103 9.73 16.37 6.63
N GLN A 104 8.67 17.03 6.17
CA GLN A 104 7.28 16.60 6.41
C GLN A 104 6.67 15.79 5.29
N SER A 105 7.32 15.79 4.14
CA SER A 105 6.93 15.03 2.96
C SER A 105 8.14 14.54 2.19
N GLY A 106 7.90 13.67 1.21
CA GLY A 106 8.94 13.12 0.36
C GLY A 106 8.50 12.90 -1.07
N ALA A 107 9.47 12.84 -1.97
CA ALA A 107 9.29 12.52 -3.38
C ALA A 107 10.37 11.54 -3.86
N VAL A 108 9.96 10.60 -4.69
CA VAL A 108 10.73 9.43 -5.12
C VAL A 108 10.58 9.28 -6.63
N SER A 109 11.68 9.09 -7.32
CA SER A 109 11.70 8.57 -8.69
C SER A 109 12.34 7.18 -8.66
N TYR A 110 11.61 6.15 -9.11
CA TYR A 110 12.13 4.79 -9.07
C TYR A 110 13.12 4.52 -10.21
N LYS A 111 13.98 3.52 -10.03
CA LYS A 111 14.85 3.02 -11.09
C LYS A 111 14.02 2.36 -12.20
N VAL A 112 14.11 2.95 -13.38
CA VAL A 112 13.45 2.53 -14.63
C VAL A 112 14.50 2.02 -15.64
N PRO A 113 14.12 1.17 -16.61
CA PRO A 113 12.77 0.63 -16.82
C PRO A 113 12.36 -0.39 -15.75
N VAL A 114 11.07 -0.40 -15.43
CA VAL A 114 10.46 -1.49 -14.64
C VAL A 114 9.74 -2.43 -15.60
N LEU A 115 10.22 -3.66 -15.74
CA LEU A 115 9.64 -4.66 -16.64
C LEU A 115 8.23 -5.08 -16.20
N PRO A 116 7.36 -5.56 -17.11
CA PRO A 116 6.06 -6.13 -16.76
C PRO A 116 6.14 -7.12 -15.60
N GLY A 117 5.31 -6.94 -14.58
CA GLY A 117 5.26 -7.77 -13.37
C GLY A 117 6.43 -7.60 -12.40
N ALA A 118 7.47 -6.84 -12.74
CA ALA A 118 8.58 -6.57 -11.83
C ALA A 118 8.23 -5.47 -10.82
N SER A 119 8.87 -5.55 -9.65
CA SER A 119 8.70 -4.57 -8.58
C SER A 119 9.96 -3.75 -8.33
N ARG A 120 9.77 -2.57 -7.73
CA ARG A 120 10.82 -1.72 -7.17
C ARG A 120 10.37 -1.26 -5.79
N THR A 121 11.28 -1.31 -4.82
CA THR A 121 10.94 -0.92 -3.45
C THR A 121 11.80 0.24 -2.98
N VAL A 122 11.15 1.23 -2.38
CA VAL A 122 11.79 2.35 -1.70
C VAL A 122 11.34 2.35 -0.25
N THR A 123 12.28 2.63 0.65
CA THR A 123 12.05 2.75 2.08
C THR A 123 12.18 4.22 2.47
N LEU A 124 11.18 4.75 3.16
CA LEU A 124 11.24 6.04 3.83
C LEU A 124 11.21 5.83 5.33
N THR A 125 11.99 6.64 6.04
CA THR A 125 12.06 6.58 7.49
C THR A 125 11.77 7.97 8.04
N TYR A 126 10.84 8.06 8.99
CA TYR A 126 10.61 9.29 9.74
C TYR A 126 10.83 9.06 11.23
N LYS A 127 11.34 10.09 11.89
CA LYS A 127 11.51 10.16 13.33
C LYS A 127 10.35 10.95 13.92
N VAL A 128 9.73 10.42 14.96
CA VAL A 128 8.80 11.16 15.82
C VAL A 128 9.64 12.07 16.71
N GLY A 129 9.32 13.36 16.74
CA GLY A 129 10.00 14.33 17.60
C GLY A 129 9.93 13.88 19.06
N ALA A 130 11.03 14.05 19.80
CA ALA A 130 11.06 13.71 21.23
C ALA A 130 10.09 14.58 22.06
N ASP A 131 9.75 15.75 21.53
CA ASP A 131 8.80 16.73 22.06
C ASP A 131 7.45 16.72 21.32
N SER A 132 7.17 15.67 20.54
CA SER A 132 5.86 15.48 19.93
C SER A 132 4.81 15.20 21.01
N ALA A 133 3.63 15.79 20.87
CA ALA A 133 2.46 15.40 21.63
C ALA A 133 2.16 13.92 21.43
N CYS A 134 1.69 13.28 22.49
CA CYS A 134 1.31 11.87 22.56
C CYS A 134 -0.03 11.73 23.28
N GLY A 135 -0.67 10.56 23.14
CA GLY A 135 -1.90 10.22 23.85
C GLY A 135 -3.06 9.89 22.90
N PRO A 136 -4.29 9.79 23.45
CA PRO A 136 -5.47 9.45 22.67
C PRO A 136 -5.62 10.39 21.46
N SER A 137 -5.99 9.81 20.31
CA SER A 137 -6.21 10.54 19.05
C SER A 137 -4.99 11.25 18.46
N ARG A 138 -3.78 11.07 19.02
CA ARG A 138 -2.53 11.55 18.40
C ARG A 138 -2.04 10.52 17.40
N ARG A 139 -2.09 10.88 16.12
CA ARG A 139 -1.79 9.95 15.03
C ARG A 139 -1.15 10.68 13.87
N ILE A 140 0.00 10.17 13.42
CA ILE A 140 0.67 10.66 12.21
C ILE A 140 0.22 9.80 11.05
N GLU A 141 -0.42 10.40 10.05
CA GLU A 141 -0.98 9.71 8.89
C GLU A 141 -0.50 10.32 7.59
N PHE A 142 -0.28 9.43 6.61
CA PHE A 142 0.17 9.82 5.28
C PHE A 142 -0.72 9.22 4.19
N TYR A 143 -0.65 9.84 3.02
CA TYR A 143 -1.07 9.25 1.76
C TYR A 143 0.07 9.40 0.75
N THR A 144 0.02 8.60 -0.30
CA THR A 144 0.97 8.67 -1.39
C THR A 144 0.28 8.85 -2.73
N TYR A 145 0.86 9.68 -3.59
CA TYR A 145 0.47 9.80 -5.00
C TYR A 145 1.48 9.07 -5.85
N LEU A 146 1.03 8.10 -6.65
CA LEU A 146 1.83 7.39 -7.64
C LEU A 146 1.45 7.88 -9.04
N TYR A 147 2.44 8.13 -9.88
CA TYR A 147 2.31 8.38 -11.31
C TYR A 147 3.36 7.56 -12.06
N TYR A 148 2.97 6.87 -13.13
CA TYR A 148 3.93 6.16 -13.96
C TYR A 148 3.52 6.15 -15.42
N GLU A 149 4.53 6.15 -16.28
CA GLU A 149 4.38 6.14 -17.73
C GLU A 149 4.87 4.81 -18.29
N TYR A 150 4.17 4.30 -19.30
CA TYR A 150 4.44 3.02 -19.95
C TYR A 150 4.26 3.16 -21.47
N GLN A 151 4.49 2.08 -22.23
CA GLN A 151 4.42 2.07 -23.69
C GLN A 151 5.28 3.19 -24.33
N GLY A 152 6.54 3.31 -23.91
CA GLY A 152 7.43 4.35 -24.43
C GLY A 152 7.10 5.76 -23.96
N GLY A 153 6.38 5.91 -22.85
CA GLY A 153 5.98 7.22 -22.31
C GLY A 153 4.67 7.76 -22.91
N GLN A 154 4.02 7.03 -23.81
CA GLN A 154 2.82 7.51 -24.49
C GLN A 154 1.56 7.42 -23.61
N LEU A 155 1.54 6.46 -22.68
CA LEU A 155 0.41 6.24 -21.77
C LEU A 155 0.88 6.36 -20.31
N ASN A 156 -0.06 6.68 -19.42
CA ASN A 156 0.20 6.80 -18.00
C ASN A 156 -0.98 6.29 -17.16
N LYS A 157 -0.69 5.90 -15.92
CA LYS A 157 -1.70 5.76 -14.86
C LYS A 157 -1.23 6.52 -13.61
N SER A 158 -2.18 6.91 -12.79
CA SER A 158 -1.90 7.51 -11.49
C SER A 158 -2.97 7.19 -10.45
N GLY A 159 -2.66 7.41 -9.18
CA GLY A 159 -3.60 7.20 -8.09
C GLY A 159 -3.10 7.69 -6.74
N LEU A 160 -4.04 7.86 -5.81
CA LEU A 160 -3.78 8.14 -4.40
C LEU A 160 -3.96 6.87 -3.60
N PHE A 161 -3.00 6.56 -2.74
CA PHE A 161 -2.99 5.36 -1.91
C PHE A 161 -2.81 5.76 -0.45
N PRO A 162 -3.72 5.38 0.46
CA PRO A 162 -3.52 5.58 1.89
C PRO A 162 -2.29 4.79 2.36
N VAL A 163 -1.41 5.42 3.12
CA VAL A 163 -0.29 4.71 3.79
C VAL A 163 -0.76 4.07 5.09
N GLY A 164 -1.83 4.65 5.68
CA GLY A 164 -2.25 4.36 7.04
C GLY A 164 -1.65 5.38 8.02
N GLY A 165 -1.74 5.05 9.30
CA GLY A 165 -1.30 5.94 10.37
C GLY A 165 -0.60 5.21 11.49
N THR A 166 0.24 5.97 12.20
CA THR A 166 0.94 5.52 13.39
C THR A 166 0.44 6.30 14.60
N ASP A 167 -0.14 5.59 15.56
CA ASP A 167 -0.63 6.17 16.82
C ASP A 167 0.55 6.55 17.72
N ILE A 168 0.56 7.79 18.21
CA ILE A 168 1.64 8.33 19.05
C ILE A 168 1.26 8.16 20.51
N THR A 169 1.77 7.07 21.11
CA THR A 169 1.51 6.73 22.51
C THR A 169 2.52 7.41 23.42
N CYS A 170 2.08 7.79 24.62
CA CYS A 170 2.99 8.32 25.62
C CYS A 170 3.83 7.19 26.20
N ALA A 171 5.12 7.47 26.45
CA ALA A 171 5.95 6.53 27.18
C ALA A 171 5.33 6.29 28.57
N THR A 172 5.13 5.03 28.95
CA THR A 172 4.79 4.68 30.33
C THR A 172 5.99 5.08 31.19
N PRO A 173 5.80 5.85 32.28
CA PRO A 173 6.87 6.09 33.24
C PRO A 173 7.42 4.72 33.68
N GLY A 174 8.72 4.49 33.50
CA GLY A 174 9.33 3.24 33.91
C GLY A 174 9.10 3.02 35.41
N THR A 175 8.56 1.86 35.79
CA THR A 175 8.54 1.44 37.19
C THR A 175 9.98 1.53 37.71
N PRO A 176 10.26 2.28 38.79
CA PRO A 176 11.60 2.30 39.37
C PRO A 176 12.05 0.87 39.66
N ALA A 177 13.26 0.51 39.23
CA ALA A 177 13.84 -0.77 39.60
C ALA A 177 13.84 -0.88 41.13
N ALA A 178 13.26 -1.96 41.66
CA ALA A 178 13.28 -2.22 43.09
C ALA A 178 14.75 -2.26 43.54
N ALA A 179 15.12 -1.35 44.44
CA ALA A 179 16.41 -1.43 45.12
C ALA A 179 16.41 -2.73 45.94
N HIS A 180 17.34 -3.63 45.62
CA HIS A 180 17.63 -4.83 46.40
C HIS A 180 18.61 -4.49 47.52
#